data_AF-A0A533SLG6-F1
#
_entry.id   AF-A0A533SLG6-F1
#
_cell.length_a   1.000
_cell.length_b   1.000
_cell.length_c   1.000
_cell.angle_alpha   90.00
_cell.angle_beta   90.00
_cell.angle_gamma   90.00
#
_symmetry.space_group_name_H-M   'P 1'
#
loop_
_entity.id
_entity.type
_entity.pdbx_description
1 polymer ?
#
loop_
_entity_poly.entity_id
_entity_poly.type
_entity_poly.pdbx_seq_one_letter_code
_entity_poly.pdbx_strand_id
1 'polypeptide(L)'
;MLGVPFIPIQCPRCGTELPVPLIPNSTRRFGCPACGAIIECSIDGRGRARASFTTLEGAATKEAVEEARRSIEGLKRIGGEIFCPSCGADASSAEIRQRLEGSAARAYTLCPKCGREIEWASVPLGRLY
;
A
#
# COMPACT_ATOMS: atom_id res chain seq x y z
N MET A 1 -18.89 24.05 -25.03
CA MET A 1 -18.28 22.97 -24.22
C MET A 1 -16.81 23.33 -24.03
N LEU A 2 -16.39 23.76 -22.84
CA LEU A 2 -14.98 24.02 -22.56
C LEU A 2 -14.35 22.69 -22.17
N GLY A 3 -13.50 22.13 -23.05
CA GLY A 3 -12.73 20.92 -22.75
C GLY A 3 -11.76 21.18 -21.60
N VAL A 4 -11.60 20.20 -20.70
CA VAL A 4 -10.62 20.30 -19.62
C VAL A 4 -9.22 20.28 -20.26
N PRO A 5 -8.35 21.27 -20.01
CA PRO A 5 -7.00 21.27 -20.55
C PRO A 5 -6.18 20.11 -19.95
N PHE A 6 -5.22 19.59 -20.69
CA PHE A 6 -4.31 18.54 -20.25
C PHE A 6 -2.87 19.06 -20.20
N ILE A 7 -2.10 18.57 -19.24
CA ILE A 7 -0.66 18.82 -19.16
C ILE A 7 0.11 17.51 -19.33
N PRO A 8 1.23 17.50 -20.07
CA PRO A 8 2.10 16.34 -20.14
C PRO A 8 2.89 16.24 -18.84
N ILE A 9 2.95 15.04 -18.27
CA ILE A 9 3.87 14.70 -17.20
C ILE A 9 4.69 13.48 -17.60
N GLN A 10 5.88 13.33 -17.00
CA GLN A 10 6.69 12.13 -17.17
C GLN A 10 6.32 11.10 -16.09
N CYS A 11 6.08 9.86 -16.50
CA CYS A 11 5.91 8.75 -15.57
C CYS A 11 7.18 8.63 -14.70
N PRO A 12 7.07 8.75 -13.37
CA PRO A 12 8.26 8.73 -12.50
C PRO A 12 8.92 7.34 -12.40
N ARG A 13 8.32 6.29 -12.98
CA ARG A 13 8.90 4.94 -13.06
C ARG A 13 9.66 4.70 -14.35
N CYS A 14 9.04 4.94 -15.51
CA CYS A 14 9.55 4.53 -16.81
C CYS A 14 9.81 5.68 -17.79
N GLY A 15 9.50 6.92 -17.42
CA GLY A 15 9.71 8.09 -18.27
C GLY A 15 8.77 8.19 -19.47
N THR A 16 7.67 7.42 -19.50
CA THR A 16 6.62 7.60 -20.52
C THR A 16 5.85 8.89 -20.26
N GLU A 17 5.60 9.68 -21.30
CA GLU A 17 4.77 10.89 -21.20
C GLU A 17 3.29 10.52 -21.05
N LEU A 18 2.60 11.17 -20.11
CA LEU A 18 1.21 10.90 -19.76
C LEU A 18 0.37 12.18 -19.79
N PRO A 19 -0.78 12.18 -20.47
CA PRO A 19 -1.70 13.30 -20.45
C PRO A 19 -2.51 13.30 -19.15
N VAL A 20 -2.40 14.37 -18.36
CA VAL A 20 -3.15 14.51 -17.10
C VAL A 20 -4.08 15.73 -17.16
N PRO A 21 -5.36 15.60 -16.77
CA PRO A 21 -6.27 16.74 -16.71
C PRO A 21 -5.75 17.82 -15.75
N LEU A 22 -5.63 19.06 -16.23
CA LEU A 22 -5.22 20.22 -15.45
C LEU A 22 -6.39 20.72 -14.59
N ILE A 23 -6.51 20.14 -13.41
CA ILE A 23 -7.51 20.53 -12.41
C ILE A 23 -6.75 21.06 -11.19
N PRO A 24 -6.69 22.39 -11.01
CA PRO A 24 -5.96 23.00 -9.89
C PRO A 24 -6.44 22.48 -8.54
N ASN A 25 -5.51 22.37 -7.59
CA ASN A 25 -5.76 21.89 -6.22
C ASN A 25 -6.39 20.49 -6.18
N SER A 26 -5.96 19.59 -7.06
CA SER A 26 -6.45 18.22 -7.10
C SER A 26 -5.34 17.19 -6.92
N THR A 27 -5.68 16.04 -6.36
CA THR A 27 -4.83 14.84 -6.33
C THR A 27 -5.61 13.70 -6.96
N ARG A 28 -4.96 12.96 -7.86
CA ARG A 28 -5.57 11.85 -8.60
C ARG A 28 -4.64 10.66 -8.64
N ARG A 29 -5.24 9.47 -8.69
CA ARG A 29 -4.55 8.20 -8.91
C ARG A 29 -4.95 7.62 -10.26
N PHE A 30 -3.98 7.10 -11.01
CA PHE A 30 -4.21 6.44 -12.29
C PHE A 30 -3.04 5.50 -12.63
N GLY A 31 -3.26 4.55 -13.54
CA GLY A 31 -2.21 3.64 -14.00
C GLY A 31 -1.39 4.21 -15.16
N CYS A 32 -0.09 3.95 -15.18
CA CYS A 32 0.74 4.13 -16.38
C CYS A 32 0.43 2.99 -17.37
N PRO A 33 -0.04 3.28 -18.59
CA PRO A 33 -0.35 2.25 -19.57
C PRO A 33 0.90 1.51 -20.08
N ALA A 34 2.09 2.11 -19.99
CA ALA A 34 3.32 1.51 -20.50
C ALA A 34 3.96 0.51 -19.53
N CYS A 35 3.95 0.80 -18.22
CA CYS A 35 4.66 -0.02 -17.23
C CYS A 35 3.78 -0.54 -16.08
N GLY A 36 2.49 -0.19 -16.06
CA GLY A 36 1.55 -0.61 -15.02
C GLY A 36 1.79 0.04 -13.64
N ALA A 37 2.63 1.07 -13.53
CA ALA A 37 2.80 1.81 -12.28
C ALA A 37 1.49 2.52 -11.88
N ILE A 38 1.14 2.49 -10.60
CA ILE A 38 0.07 3.35 -10.07
C ILE A 38 0.69 4.69 -9.73
N ILE A 39 0.23 5.75 -10.39
CA ILE A 39 0.74 7.10 -10.27
C ILE A 39 -0.22 7.90 -9.41
N GLU A 40 0.31 8.58 -8.40
CA GLU A 40 -0.39 9.64 -7.67
C GLU A 40 0.15 10.98 -8.16
N CYS A 41 -0.72 11.78 -8.77
CA CYS A 41 -0.37 13.09 -9.31
C CYS A 41 -1.17 14.17 -8.58
N SER A 42 -0.45 15.14 -8.02
CA SER A 42 -1.01 16.34 -7.39
C SER A 42 -0.73 17.57 -8.25
N ILE A 43 -1.75 18.39 -8.46
CA ILE A 43 -1.66 19.65 -9.21
C ILE A 43 -1.94 20.79 -8.25
N ASP A 44 -0.97 21.70 -8.11
CA ASP A 44 -1.14 22.87 -7.24
C ASP A 44 -2.02 23.96 -7.88
N GLY A 45 -2.37 25.00 -7.10
CA GLY A 45 -3.16 26.14 -7.57
C GLY A 45 -2.52 26.95 -8.70
N ARG A 46 -1.23 26.72 -9.00
CA ARG A 46 -0.49 27.36 -10.10
C ARG A 46 -0.36 26.44 -11.33
N GLY A 47 -1.01 25.28 -11.31
CA GLY A 47 -0.99 24.31 -12.40
C GLY A 47 0.29 23.46 -12.48
N ARG A 48 1.13 23.44 -11.44
CA ARG A 48 2.33 22.58 -11.42
C ARG A 48 1.94 21.18 -10.98
N ALA A 49 2.30 20.18 -11.78
CA ALA A 49 2.14 18.78 -11.42
C ALA A 49 3.35 18.27 -10.63
N ARG A 50 3.07 17.49 -9.59
CA ARG A 50 4.03 16.60 -8.93
C ARG A 50 3.46 15.19 -8.98
N ALA A 51 4.24 14.25 -9.52
CA ALA A 51 3.85 12.86 -9.64
C ALA A 51 4.79 11.98 -8.83
N SER A 52 4.22 11.02 -8.13
CA SER A 52 4.92 9.90 -7.52
C SER A 52 4.32 8.60 -8.02
N PHE A 53 5.00 7.47 -7.82
CA PHE A 53 4.45 6.17 -8.18
C PHE A 53 4.57 5.16 -7.05
N THR A 54 3.73 4.13 -7.18
CA THR A 54 3.88 2.85 -6.50
C THR A 54 3.59 1.72 -7.49
N THR A 55 3.90 0.48 -7.12
CA THR A 55 3.47 -0.72 -7.85
C THR A 55 2.24 -1.30 -7.17
N LEU A 56 1.46 -2.13 -7.88
CA LEU A 56 0.36 -2.90 -7.26
C LEU A 56 0.86 -3.69 -6.04
N GLU A 57 2.01 -4.34 -6.19
CA GLU A 57 2.68 -5.08 -5.13
C GLU A 57 3.06 -4.18 -3.95
N GLY A 58 3.65 -3.01 -4.22
CA GLY A 58 4.05 -2.06 -3.19
C GLY A 58 2.85 -1.48 -2.44
N ALA A 59 1.75 -1.19 -3.15
CA ALA A 59 0.51 -0.72 -2.56
C ALA A 59 -0.13 -1.79 -1.67
N ALA A 60 -0.28 -3.02 -2.17
CA ALA A 60 -0.85 -4.13 -1.40
C ALA A 60 0.00 -4.48 -0.18
N THR A 61 1.33 -4.41 -0.31
CA THR A 61 2.26 -4.64 0.80
C THR A 61 2.07 -3.61 1.91
N LYS A 62 1.94 -2.32 1.55
CA LYS A 62 1.66 -1.26 2.53
C LYS A 62 0.33 -1.47 3.21
N GLU A 63 -0.72 -1.77 2.44
CA GLU A 63 -2.07 -2.01 2.98
C GLU A 63 -2.08 -3.21 3.94
N ALA A 64 -1.42 -4.33 3.59
CA ALA A 64 -1.33 -5.50 4.45
C ALA A 64 -0.65 -5.18 5.78
N VAL A 65 0.43 -4.38 5.77
CA VAL A 65 1.12 -3.94 7.00
C VAL A 65 0.23 -3.02 7.84
N GLU A 66 -0.51 -2.08 7.22
CA GLU A 66 -1.44 -1.21 7.92
C GLU A 66 -2.63 -1.97 8.53
N GLU A 67 -3.17 -2.95 7.81
CA GLU A 67 -4.20 -3.84 8.32
C GLU A 67 -3.69 -4.70 9.48
N ALA A 68 -2.50 -5.28 9.38
CA ALA A 68 -1.89 -6.03 10.48
C ALA A 68 -1.70 -5.16 11.73
N ARG A 69 -1.24 -3.91 11.58
CA ARG A 69 -1.13 -2.95 12.69
C ARG A 69 -2.48 -2.69 13.34
N ARG A 70 -3.53 -2.49 12.55
CA ARG A 70 -4.90 -2.28 13.07
C ARG A 70 -5.42 -3.50 13.81
N SER A 71 -5.18 -4.71 13.29
CA SER A 71 -5.57 -5.97 13.95
C SER A 71 -4.88 -6.13 15.31
N ILE A 72 -3.56 -5.92 15.35
CA ILE A 72 -2.75 -5.97 16.57
C ILE A 72 -3.20 -4.92 17.59
N GLU A 73 -3.43 -3.68 17.15
CA GLU A 73 -3.89 -2.60 18.03
C GLU A 73 -5.31 -2.87 18.54
N GLY A 74 -6.20 -3.38 17.69
CA GLY A 74 -7.55 -3.78 18.05
C GLY A 74 -7.57 -4.84 19.15
N LEU A 75 -6.72 -5.87 19.05
CA LEU A 75 -6.54 -6.88 20.10
C LEU A 75 -6.07 -6.25 21.41
N LYS A 76 -5.05 -5.38 21.36
CA LYS A 76 -4.55 -4.68 22.56
C LYS A 76 -5.64 -3.85 23.25
N ARG A 77 -6.51 -3.18 22.48
CA ARG A 77 -7.61 -2.37 23.04
C ARG A 77 -8.66 -3.18 23.79
N ILE A 78 -8.94 -4.42 23.36
CA ILE A 78 -9.91 -5.29 24.04
C ILE A 78 -9.29 -6.10 25.19
N GLY A 79 -8.07 -5.75 25.61
CA GLY A 79 -7.31 -6.49 26.64
C GLY A 79 -6.80 -7.85 26.15
N GLY A 80 -6.78 -8.07 24.83
CA GLY A 80 -6.23 -9.26 24.21
C GLY A 80 -4.71 -9.23 24.23
N GLU A 81 -4.11 -10.28 24.80
CA GLU A 81 -2.67 -10.51 24.75
C GLU A 81 -2.30 -11.24 23.45
N ILE A 82 -1.17 -10.87 22.86
CA ILE A 82 -0.70 -11.45 21.60
C ILE A 82 0.22 -12.61 21.95
N PHE A 83 -0.35 -13.81 22.03
CA PHE A 83 0.40 -15.03 22.28
C PHE A 83 0.60 -15.87 21.03
N CYS A 84 1.73 -16.58 20.98
CA CYS A 84 1.95 -17.59 19.97
C CYS A 84 0.98 -18.76 20.17
N PRO A 85 0.17 -19.12 19.16
CA PRO A 85 -0.81 -20.21 19.26
C PRO A 85 -0.19 -21.61 19.38
N SER A 86 1.15 -21.74 19.24
CA SER A 86 1.83 -23.03 19.35
C SER A 86 2.58 -23.25 20.63
N CYS A 87 3.30 -22.25 21.12
CA CYS A 87 4.13 -22.41 22.31
C CYS A 87 3.71 -21.49 23.47
N GLY A 88 2.64 -20.70 23.29
CA GLY A 88 2.10 -19.79 24.31
C GLY A 88 3.01 -18.62 24.68
N ALA A 89 4.11 -18.40 23.95
CA ALA A 89 5.03 -17.29 24.25
C ALA A 89 4.41 -15.95 23.85
N ASP A 90 4.69 -14.91 24.63
CA ASP A 90 4.34 -13.54 24.26
C ASP A 90 5.00 -13.17 22.93
N ALA A 91 4.19 -12.64 22.01
CA ALA A 91 4.57 -12.15 20.70
C ALA A 91 4.13 -10.69 20.48
N SER A 92 3.73 -9.98 21.55
CA SER A 92 3.26 -8.60 21.52
C SER A 92 4.29 -7.56 21.03
N SER A 93 5.58 -7.91 21.14
CA SER A 93 6.74 -7.14 20.70
C SER A 93 7.35 -7.64 19.39
N ALA A 94 6.77 -8.68 18.78
CA ALA A 94 7.29 -9.23 17.54
C ALA A 94 7.16 -8.23 16.39
N GLU A 95 8.21 -8.13 15.57
CA GLU A 95 8.23 -7.27 14.40
C GLU A 95 7.24 -7.78 13.33
N ILE A 96 6.43 -6.86 12.80
CA ILE A 96 5.57 -7.14 11.64
C ILE A 96 6.44 -7.21 10.41
N ARG A 97 6.42 -8.37 9.75
CA ARG A 97 7.07 -8.67 8.49
C ARG A 97 6.05 -8.80 7.38
N GLN A 98 6.53 -8.69 6.15
CA GLN A 98 5.71 -8.79 4.95
C GLN A 98 6.32 -9.73 3.93
N ARG A 99 5.46 -10.36 3.12
CA ARG A 99 5.87 -11.07 1.90
C ARG A 99 4.79 -11.01 0.84
N LEU A 100 5.21 -11.10 -0.42
CA LEU A 100 4.31 -11.40 -1.53
C LEU A 100 4.19 -12.91 -1.64
N GLU A 101 2.97 -13.42 -1.69
CA GLU A 101 2.69 -14.84 -1.87
C GLU A 101 1.57 -15.00 -2.91
N GLY A 102 1.93 -15.53 -4.08
CA GLY A 102 1.00 -15.63 -5.21
C GLY A 102 0.44 -14.25 -5.59
N SER A 103 -0.89 -14.12 -5.56
CA SER A 103 -1.61 -12.89 -5.91
C SER A 103 -2.00 -12.03 -4.70
N ALA A 104 -1.31 -12.17 -3.56
CA ALA A 104 -1.59 -11.43 -2.33
C ALA A 104 -0.32 -10.94 -1.63
N ALA A 105 -0.45 -9.82 -0.93
CA ALA A 105 0.53 -9.36 0.05
C ALA A 105 0.09 -9.79 1.44
N ARG A 106 0.99 -10.42 2.18
CA ARG A 106 0.74 -10.90 3.55
C ARG A 106 1.59 -10.15 4.55
N ALA A 107 0.98 -9.88 5.71
CA ALA A 107 1.67 -9.33 6.87
C ALA A 107 1.55 -10.30 8.06
N TYR A 108 2.68 -10.62 8.68
CA TYR A 108 2.80 -11.66 9.69
C TYR A 108 3.87 -11.28 10.74
N THR A 109 3.87 -11.94 11.88
CA THR A 109 4.97 -11.89 12.85
C THR A 109 5.57 -13.28 13.05
N LEU A 110 6.83 -13.34 13.49
CA LEU A 110 7.45 -14.58 13.94
C LEU A 110 7.44 -14.65 15.46
N CYS A 111 7.03 -15.80 16.01
CA CYS A 111 7.16 -16.05 17.44
C CYS A 111 8.64 -16.01 17.85
N PRO A 112 9.03 -15.20 18.85
CA PRO A 112 10.42 -15.08 19.27
C PRO A 112 10.97 -16.36 19.92
N LYS A 113 10.09 -17.28 20.37
CA LYS A 113 10.48 -18.53 21.03
C LYS A 113 10.57 -19.72 20.09
N CYS A 114 9.53 -19.96 19.28
CA CYS A 114 9.45 -21.16 18.44
C CYS A 114 9.54 -20.89 16.93
N GLY A 115 9.65 -19.62 16.51
CA GLY A 115 9.77 -19.24 15.10
C GLY A 115 8.50 -19.40 14.28
N ARG A 116 7.37 -19.82 14.88
CA ARG A 116 6.11 -19.96 14.15
C ARG A 116 5.61 -18.62 13.61
N GLU A 117 5.12 -18.65 12.37
CA GLU A 117 4.42 -17.54 11.73
C GLU A 117 3.01 -17.36 12.29
N ILE A 118 2.68 -16.11 12.60
CA ILE A 118 1.34 -15.66 12.99
C ILE A 118 0.90 -14.65 11.93
N GLU A 119 -0.05 -15.03 11.08
CA GLU A 119 -0.58 -14.16 10.03
C GLU A 119 -1.59 -13.17 10.63
N TRP A 120 -1.49 -11.90 10.22
CA TRP A 120 -2.34 -10.81 10.71
C TRP A 120 -3.23 -10.21 9.64
N ALA A 121 -2.77 -10.20 8.38
CA ALA A 121 -3.51 -9.66 7.24
C ALA A 121 -3.04 -10.28 5.93
N SER A 122 -3.96 -10.34 4.96
CA SER A 122 -3.70 -10.78 3.59
C SER A 122 -4.53 -9.93 2.62
N VAL A 123 -3.84 -9.13 1.80
CA VAL A 123 -4.46 -8.20 0.84
C VAL A 123 -4.25 -8.72 -0.59
N PRO A 124 -5.32 -9.06 -1.34
CA PRO A 124 -5.20 -9.43 -2.74
C PRO A 124 -4.72 -8.27 -3.60
N LEU A 125 -3.80 -8.52 -4.53
CA LEU A 125 -3.31 -7.52 -5.50
C LEU A 125 -4.44 -6.95 -6.38
N GLY A 126 -5.52 -7.71 -6.55
CA GLY A 126 -6.67 -7.36 -7.37
C GLY A 126 -7.72 -6.43 -6.72
N ARG A 127 -7.55 -6.02 -5.47
CA ARG A 127 -8.58 -5.22 -4.76
C ARG A 127 -8.34 -3.70 -4.82
N LEU A 128 -7.22 -3.28 -5.40
CA LEU A 128 -6.75 -1.88 -5.40
C LEU A 128 -7.24 -1.05 -6.61
N TYR A 129 -8.23 -1.54 -7.36
CA TYR A 129 -8.82 -0.88 -8.53
C TYR A 129 -10.35 -0.85 -8.45
#